data_AF-A0A7R8WQI7-F1
#
_entry.id   AF-A0A7R8WQI7-F1
#
_cell.length_a   1.000
_cell.length_b   1.000
_cell.length_c   1.000
_cell.angle_alpha   90.00
_cell.angle_beta   90.00
_cell.angle_gamma   90.00
#
_symmetry.space_group_name_H-M   'P 1'
#
loop_
_entity.id
_entity.type
_entity.pdbx_description
1 polymer ?
#
loop_
_entity_poly.entity_id
_entity_poly.type
_entity_poly.pdbx_seq_one_letter_code
_entity_poly.pdbx_strand_id
1 'polypeptide(L)'
;VRFFLSAAAPQAFPLVRVSMGGVNVVEAVRLYLLKMVGDARDSSPLRVLLMDSDTIGIVTMAVSKSEMLQRNVFLFERLAEEAQRPVALDRLGRPRTLAMKHLTCLTLVRPTAKSVADLCAELRSPRYGSYYLSFTNRLEDKDLKLLARADEHEVVRQVQEVFADYVPVMPWLFSLNLAQCYKAPETGTYQWDTPALDRTAQGLHALLQALGKPDVPHVRYQGNSPMCRDLASALRKRMQQVGPPSHENSVVSCGNTGLLILDRRNDPVTPLLNQWTYQAMVHEILGIHSNTVALPNAKGEW
;
A
#
# COMPACT_ATOMS: atom_id res chain seq x y z
N VAL A 1 -22.76 11.83 3.34
CA VAL A 1 -22.84 12.58 2.04
C VAL A 1 -22.36 14.04 2.14
N ARG A 2 -22.63 14.76 3.24
CA ARG A 2 -22.23 16.18 3.39
C ARG A 2 -20.71 16.43 3.39
N PHE A 3 -19.90 15.52 3.92
CA PHE A 3 -18.43 15.64 3.91
C PHE A 3 -17.86 15.54 2.48
N PHE A 4 -18.30 14.54 1.71
CA PHE A 4 -17.87 14.36 0.32
C PHE A 4 -18.41 15.46 -0.63
N LEU A 5 -19.59 16.02 -0.36
CA LEU A 5 -20.11 17.17 -1.11
C LEU A 5 -19.31 18.46 -0.85
N SER A 6 -18.77 18.64 0.35
CA SER A 6 -17.83 19.75 0.65
C SER A 6 -16.45 19.55 -0.01
N ALA A 7 -16.07 18.31 -0.32
CA ALA A 7 -14.81 17.97 -0.97
C ALA A 7 -14.92 17.87 -2.52
N ALA A 8 -16.08 18.21 -3.10
CA ALA A 8 -16.36 18.10 -4.54
C ALA A 8 -15.83 19.27 -5.40
N ALA A 9 -15.03 20.17 -4.84
CA ALA A 9 -14.10 20.95 -5.65
C ALA A 9 -12.95 20.02 -6.11
N PRO A 10 -12.26 20.26 -7.24
CA PRO A 10 -11.07 19.51 -7.61
C PRO A 10 -9.90 19.86 -6.67
N GLN A 11 -10.06 19.56 -5.38
CA GLN A 11 -9.02 19.65 -4.38
C GLN A 11 -8.44 18.24 -4.28
N ALA A 12 -7.21 18.09 -4.75
CA ALA A 12 -6.40 16.92 -4.42
C ALA A 12 -6.50 16.72 -2.90
N PHE A 13 -6.87 15.52 -2.46
CA PHE A 13 -6.88 15.17 -1.04
C PHE A 13 -5.55 15.57 -0.40
N PRO A 14 -5.53 15.94 0.88
CA PRO A 14 -4.29 16.36 1.54
C PRO A 14 -3.23 15.28 1.35
N LEU A 15 -2.28 15.56 0.46
CA LEU A 15 -1.23 14.63 0.11
C LEU A 15 -0.26 14.62 1.27
N VAL A 16 -0.11 13.47 1.90
CA VAL A 16 0.81 13.35 3.03
C VAL A 16 2.25 13.39 2.50
N ARG A 17 2.86 14.58 2.38
CA ARG A 17 4.28 14.66 2.01
C ARG A 17 5.16 14.44 3.24
N VAL A 18 6.07 13.48 3.12
CA VAL A 18 7.15 13.24 4.08
C VAL A 18 8.44 13.76 3.43
N SER A 19 9.11 14.71 4.09
CA SER A 19 10.41 15.22 3.62
C SER A 19 11.53 14.36 4.22
N MET A 20 12.46 13.90 3.37
CA MET A 20 13.59 13.07 3.76
C MET A 20 14.90 13.64 3.25
N GLY A 21 15.94 13.58 4.08
CA GLY A 21 17.32 13.91 3.69
C GLY A 21 18.05 12.80 2.91
N GLY A 22 17.47 11.60 2.78
CA GLY A 22 18.10 10.43 2.15
C GLY A 22 17.12 9.40 1.58
N VAL A 23 17.62 8.44 0.79
CA VAL A 23 16.79 7.37 0.20
C VAL A 23 16.61 6.26 1.23
N ASN A 24 15.53 6.33 2.01
CA ASN A 24 15.13 5.26 2.93
C ASN A 24 13.66 4.90 2.69
N VAL A 25 13.43 3.77 2.00
CA VAL A 25 12.08 3.32 1.62
C VAL A 25 11.27 2.81 2.82
N VAL A 26 11.94 2.28 3.85
CA VAL A 26 11.30 1.80 5.10
C VAL A 26 10.81 2.98 5.92
N GLU A 27 11.70 3.96 6.14
CA GLU A 27 11.34 5.15 6.91
C GLU A 27 10.24 5.94 6.20
N ALA A 28 10.18 5.91 4.86
CA ALA A 28 9.14 6.61 4.10
C ALA A 28 7.76 6.08 4.46
N VAL A 29 7.59 4.76 4.36
CA VAL A 29 6.35 4.07 4.74
C VAL A 29 6.06 4.25 6.23
N ARG A 30 7.08 4.14 7.09
CA ARG A 30 6.92 4.34 8.52
C ARG A 30 6.37 5.73 8.84
N LEU A 31 6.94 6.80 8.27
CA LEU A 31 6.48 8.17 8.52
C LEU A 31 5.05 8.41 8.01
N TYR A 32 4.68 7.81 6.87
CA TYR A 32 3.30 7.79 6.39
C TYR A 32 2.34 7.16 7.40
N LEU A 33 2.69 5.97 7.93
CA LEU A 33 1.88 5.25 8.90
C LEU A 33 1.77 6.02 10.23
N LEU A 34 2.87 6.59 10.72
CA LEU A 34 2.88 7.37 11.95
C LEU A 34 2.04 8.64 11.83
N LYS A 35 2.10 9.32 10.67
CA LYS A 35 1.26 10.48 10.41
C LYS A 35 -0.21 10.11 10.30
N MET A 36 -0.55 9.02 9.60
CA MET A 36 -1.92 8.49 9.56
C MET A 36 -2.50 8.27 10.97
N VAL A 37 -1.72 7.69 11.88
CA VAL A 37 -2.14 7.45 13.27
C VAL A 37 -2.20 8.76 14.08
N GLY A 38 -1.35 9.74 13.77
CA GLY A 38 -1.32 11.05 14.43
C GLY A 38 -2.44 12.00 14.00
N ASP A 39 -2.86 11.93 12.74
CA ASP A 39 -3.91 12.81 12.17
C ASP A 39 -5.31 12.44 12.66
N ALA A 40 -5.51 11.20 13.11
CA ALA A 40 -6.77 10.72 13.70
C ALA A 40 -7.04 11.29 15.10
N ARG A 41 -7.33 12.59 15.18
CA ARG A 41 -7.63 13.33 16.41
C ARG A 41 -9.10 13.18 16.83
N ASP A 42 -9.53 11.94 17.05
CA ASP A 42 -10.86 11.63 17.57
C ASP A 42 -10.87 11.51 19.10
N SER A 43 -12.06 11.63 19.68
CA SER A 43 -12.31 11.53 21.12
C SER A 43 -12.14 10.11 21.70
N SER A 44 -12.04 9.08 20.85
CA SER A 44 -11.86 7.70 21.32
C SER A 44 -10.38 7.37 21.55
N PRO A 45 -10.01 6.89 22.74
CA PRO A 45 -8.64 6.45 23.01
C PRO A 45 -8.33 5.08 22.38
N LEU A 46 -9.30 4.36 21.82
CA LEU A 46 -9.08 3.00 21.31
C LEU A 46 -9.26 2.95 19.80
N ARG A 47 -8.20 2.52 19.10
CA ARG A 47 -8.15 2.48 17.63
C ARG A 47 -7.97 1.05 17.12
N VAL A 48 -8.59 0.81 15.96
CA VAL A 48 -8.46 -0.43 15.18
C VAL A 48 -7.80 -0.09 13.85
N LEU A 49 -6.82 -0.89 13.43
CA LEU A 49 -6.24 -0.80 12.09
C LEU A 49 -6.85 -1.88 11.20
N LEU A 50 -7.60 -1.45 10.18
CA LEU A 50 -8.25 -2.29 9.18
C LEU A 50 -7.44 -2.27 7.87
N MET A 51 -7.03 -3.44 7.39
CA MET A 51 -6.09 -3.59 6.26
C MET A 51 -6.58 -4.60 5.24
N ASP A 52 -6.21 -4.46 3.96
CA ASP A 52 -6.46 -5.52 2.98
C ASP A 52 -5.30 -6.54 2.94
N SER A 53 -5.40 -7.54 2.07
CA SER A 53 -4.35 -8.57 1.93
C SER A 53 -2.97 -8.00 1.58
N ASP A 54 -2.95 -6.89 0.86
CA ASP A 54 -1.74 -6.35 0.28
C ASP A 54 -1.07 -5.37 1.27
N THR A 55 -1.86 -4.59 2.01
CA THR A 55 -1.36 -3.62 2.99
C THR A 55 -0.87 -4.25 4.30
N ILE A 56 -1.34 -5.46 4.65
CA ILE A 56 -0.81 -6.19 5.83
C ILE A 56 0.71 -6.36 5.73
N GLY A 57 1.21 -6.78 4.56
CA GLY A 57 2.66 -6.96 4.35
C GLY A 57 3.43 -5.65 4.45
N ILE A 58 2.84 -4.56 3.96
CA ILE A 58 3.44 -3.22 4.01
C ILE A 58 3.60 -2.74 5.45
N VAL A 59 2.54 -2.84 6.26
CA VAL A 59 2.55 -2.41 7.67
C VAL A 59 3.49 -3.27 8.49
N THR A 60 3.42 -4.60 8.33
CA THR A 60 4.25 -5.56 9.08
C THR A 60 5.73 -5.31 8.88
N MET A 61 6.13 -4.91 7.67
CA MET A 61 7.54 -4.64 7.35
C MET A 61 8.02 -3.25 7.80
N ALA A 62 7.11 -2.28 7.94
CA ALA A 62 7.47 -0.90 8.23
C ALA A 62 7.46 -0.54 9.72
N VAL A 63 6.53 -1.12 10.50
CA VAL A 63 6.28 -0.72 11.90
C VAL A 63 6.01 -1.94 12.76
N SER A 64 6.56 -1.94 13.98
CA SER A 64 6.30 -3.01 14.95
C SER A 64 4.93 -2.88 15.62
N LYS A 65 4.35 -4.01 16.04
CA LYS A 65 3.09 -4.03 16.79
C LYS A 65 3.19 -3.22 18.10
N SER A 66 4.33 -3.30 18.80
CA SER A 66 4.57 -2.53 20.03
C SER A 66 4.55 -1.02 19.78
N GLU A 67 5.13 -0.57 18.66
CA GLU A 67 5.13 0.85 18.28
C GLU A 67 3.72 1.37 17.93
N MET A 68 2.88 0.53 17.33
CA MET A 68 1.47 0.85 17.05
C MET A 68 0.62 0.86 18.33
N LEU A 69 0.86 -0.07 19.26
CA LEU A 69 0.18 -0.14 20.56
C LEU A 69 0.45 1.11 21.41
N GLN A 70 1.69 1.60 21.43
CA GLN A 70 2.05 2.87 22.08
C GLN A 70 1.30 4.08 21.53
N ARG A 71 0.72 3.97 20.32
CA ARG A 71 -0.09 5.01 19.66
C ARG A 71 -1.57 4.66 19.64
N ASN A 72 -2.00 3.85 20.59
CA ASN A 72 -3.39 3.50 20.85
C ASN A 72 -4.07 2.67 19.74
N VAL A 73 -3.29 1.96 18.92
CA VAL A 73 -3.81 0.99 17.93
C VAL A 73 -3.74 -0.40 18.56
N PHE A 74 -4.89 -0.93 19.00
CA PHE A 74 -4.96 -2.16 19.79
C PHE A 74 -5.38 -3.38 18.98
N LEU A 75 -6.26 -3.20 18.00
CA LEU A 75 -6.76 -4.28 17.17
C LEU A 75 -6.26 -4.13 15.74
N PHE A 76 -5.91 -5.26 15.13
CA PHE A 76 -5.48 -5.35 13.74
C PHE A 76 -6.43 -6.32 13.06
N GLU A 77 -7.20 -5.82 12.10
CA GLU A 77 -8.19 -6.61 11.39
C GLU A 77 -7.94 -6.56 9.89
N ARG A 78 -8.32 -7.65 9.22
CA ARG A 78 -8.35 -7.69 7.77
C ARG A 78 -9.73 -7.22 7.29
N LEU A 79 -9.75 -6.35 6.28
CA LEU A 79 -10.93 -6.03 5.50
C LEU A 79 -11.34 -7.32 4.79
N ALA A 80 -12.43 -7.91 5.29
CA ALA A 80 -12.99 -9.14 4.79
C ALA A 80 -14.25 -8.83 3.98
N GLU A 81 -14.50 -9.66 2.97
CA GLU A 81 -15.78 -9.68 2.26
C GLU A 81 -16.92 -9.87 3.27
N GLU A 82 -18.08 -9.28 2.99
CA GLU A 82 -19.24 -9.31 3.87
C GLU A 82 -19.65 -10.74 4.29
N ALA A 83 -19.45 -11.71 3.41
CA ALA A 83 -19.73 -13.14 3.65
C ALA A 83 -18.78 -13.81 4.67
N GLN A 84 -17.59 -13.26 4.90
CA GLN A 84 -16.56 -13.82 5.78
C GLN A 84 -16.44 -13.04 7.10
N ARG A 85 -17.35 -12.10 7.35
CA ARG A 85 -17.35 -11.35 8.61
C ARG A 85 -17.52 -12.31 9.79
N PRO A 86 -16.68 -12.24 10.83
CA PRO A 86 -16.85 -13.04 12.02
C PRO A 86 -18.17 -12.64 12.68
N VAL A 87 -19.10 -13.59 12.65
CA VAL A 87 -20.41 -13.46 13.26
C VAL A 87 -20.29 -14.05 14.66
N ALA A 88 -20.33 -13.21 15.69
CA ALA A 88 -20.42 -13.72 17.06
C ALA A 88 -21.86 -14.17 17.33
N LEU A 89 -22.04 -15.35 17.90
CA LEU A 89 -23.36 -15.79 18.37
C LEU A 89 -23.65 -15.08 19.70
N ASP A 90 -24.73 -14.31 19.77
CA ASP A 90 -25.23 -13.77 21.04
C ASP A 90 -25.61 -14.94 21.98
N ARG A 91 -25.87 -14.68 23.27
CA ARG A 91 -26.27 -15.70 24.27
C ARG A 91 -27.51 -16.54 23.87
N LEU A 92 -28.24 -16.07 22.86
CA LEU A 92 -29.43 -16.69 22.25
C LEU A 92 -29.12 -17.44 20.94
N GLY A 93 -27.84 -17.65 20.59
CA GLY A 93 -27.44 -18.30 19.34
C GLY A 93 -27.74 -17.48 18.08
N ARG A 94 -27.94 -16.16 18.22
CA ARG A 94 -28.22 -15.28 17.08
C ARG A 94 -26.93 -14.71 16.51
N PRO A 95 -26.77 -14.72 15.17
CA PRO A 95 -25.64 -14.09 14.53
C PRO A 95 -25.66 -12.58 14.80
N ARG A 96 -24.64 -12.07 15.50
CA ARG A 96 -24.49 -10.66 15.82
C ARG A 96 -23.08 -10.20 15.42
N THR A 97 -23.04 -9.22 14.53
CA THR A 97 -21.81 -8.46 14.27
C THR A 97 -21.43 -7.72 15.55
N LEU A 98 -20.19 -7.92 16.04
CA LEU A 98 -19.68 -7.20 17.20
C LEU A 98 -19.49 -5.73 16.83
N ALA A 99 -20.55 -4.95 16.97
CA ALA A 99 -20.54 -3.51 16.73
C ALA A 99 -19.77 -2.82 17.88
N MET A 100 -18.52 -2.48 17.63
CA MET A 100 -17.64 -1.78 18.57
C MET A 100 -17.65 -0.28 18.29
N LYS A 101 -18.82 0.34 18.50
CA LYS A 101 -19.08 1.77 18.18
C LYS A 101 -18.23 2.77 18.96
N HIS A 102 -17.59 2.33 20.04
CA HIS A 102 -16.67 3.16 20.81
C HIS A 102 -15.26 3.22 20.20
N LEU A 103 -14.97 2.44 19.16
CA LEU A 103 -13.66 2.40 18.51
C LEU A 103 -13.60 3.31 17.27
N THR A 104 -12.44 3.91 17.07
CA THR A 104 -12.08 4.58 15.82
C THR A 104 -11.33 3.63 14.89
N CYS A 105 -11.79 3.52 13.64
CA CYS A 105 -11.20 2.67 12.63
C CYS A 105 -10.24 3.47 11.74
N LEU A 106 -8.97 3.09 11.73
CA LEU A 106 -7.99 3.52 10.75
C LEU A 106 -7.97 2.47 9.64
N THR A 107 -8.37 2.84 8.43
CA THR A 107 -8.37 1.94 7.29
C THR A 107 -7.17 2.25 6.40
N LEU A 108 -6.35 1.26 6.11
CA LEU A 108 -5.26 1.34 5.15
C LEU A 108 -5.44 0.28 4.07
N VAL A 109 -5.82 0.70 2.87
CA VAL A 109 -6.14 -0.23 1.77
C VAL A 109 -5.57 0.26 0.45
N ARG A 110 -5.36 -0.65 -0.48
CA ARG A 110 -5.05 -0.30 -1.87
C ARG A 110 -6.36 0.10 -2.57
N PRO A 111 -6.35 1.08 -3.48
CA PRO A 111 -7.53 1.48 -4.25
C PRO A 111 -7.82 0.46 -5.38
N THR A 112 -8.05 -0.80 -5.01
CA THR A 112 -8.47 -1.85 -5.96
C THR A 112 -9.99 -1.96 -5.97
N ALA A 113 -10.58 -2.40 -7.09
CA ALA A 113 -12.03 -2.60 -7.19
C ALA A 113 -12.57 -3.52 -6.07
N LYS A 114 -11.79 -4.54 -5.67
CA LYS A 114 -12.11 -5.42 -4.56
C LYS A 114 -12.12 -4.68 -3.22
N SER A 115 -11.01 -4.02 -2.86
CA SER A 115 -10.89 -3.29 -1.59
C SER A 115 -11.95 -2.18 -1.46
N VAL A 116 -12.27 -1.48 -2.55
CA VAL A 116 -13.31 -0.46 -2.59
C VAL A 116 -14.69 -1.08 -2.38
N ALA A 117 -15.00 -2.22 -3.00
CA ALA A 117 -16.26 -2.92 -2.82
C ALA A 117 -16.43 -3.42 -1.37
N ASP A 118 -15.39 -4.03 -0.80
CA ASP A 118 -15.38 -4.51 0.59
C ASP A 118 -15.56 -3.34 1.57
N LEU A 119 -14.90 -2.22 1.30
CA LEU A 119 -15.06 -1.00 2.10
C LEU A 119 -16.45 -0.38 1.95
N CYS A 120 -17.07 -0.41 0.77
CA CYS A 120 -18.46 0.01 0.61
C CYS A 120 -19.41 -0.87 1.44
N ALA A 121 -19.21 -2.18 1.46
CA ALA A 121 -19.98 -3.08 2.32
C ALA A 121 -19.75 -2.81 3.82
N GLU A 122 -18.55 -2.39 4.20
CA GLU A 122 -18.23 -1.93 5.57
C GLU A 122 -18.95 -0.64 5.95
N LEU A 123 -18.99 0.35 5.06
CA LEU A 123 -19.64 1.63 5.33
C LEU A 123 -21.17 1.55 5.35
N ARG A 124 -21.78 0.61 4.62
CA ARG A 124 -23.23 0.35 4.66
C ARG A 124 -23.68 -0.22 6.01
N SER A 125 -22.84 -1.03 6.66
CA SER A 125 -23.12 -1.60 7.99
C SER A 125 -21.89 -1.43 8.89
N PRO A 126 -21.63 -0.20 9.36
CA PRO A 126 -20.36 0.12 10.02
C PRO A 126 -20.25 -0.60 11.35
N ARG A 127 -19.11 -1.28 11.57
CA ARG A 127 -18.79 -1.94 12.85
C ARG A 127 -18.26 -0.95 13.90
N TYR A 128 -17.57 0.08 13.44
CA TYR A 128 -16.90 1.07 14.30
C TYR A 128 -17.68 2.39 14.35
N GLY A 129 -17.28 3.29 15.25
CA GLY A 129 -17.94 4.58 15.46
C GLY A 129 -17.51 5.67 14.46
N SER A 130 -16.26 5.63 14.04
CA SER A 130 -15.69 6.56 13.06
C SER A 130 -14.66 5.86 12.18
N TYR A 131 -14.51 6.33 10.94
CA TYR A 131 -13.58 5.78 9.96
C TYR A 131 -12.66 6.87 9.38
N TYR A 132 -11.36 6.57 9.37
CA TYR A 132 -10.32 7.33 8.68
C TYR A 132 -9.81 6.47 7.53
N LEU A 133 -10.08 6.89 6.30
CA LEU A 133 -9.75 6.11 5.10
C LEU A 133 -8.42 6.59 4.52
N SER A 134 -7.43 5.71 4.47
CA SER A 134 -6.13 5.95 3.86
C SER A 134 -5.91 4.97 2.70
N PHE A 135 -5.68 5.51 1.51
CA PHE A 135 -5.41 4.71 0.31
C PHE A 135 -3.92 4.70 -0.02
N THR A 136 -3.35 3.55 -0.37
CA THR A 136 -1.90 3.43 -0.66
C THR A 136 -1.46 4.10 -1.98
N ASN A 137 -2.42 4.43 -2.83
CA ASN A 137 -2.22 5.06 -4.13
C ASN A 137 -3.39 6.01 -4.43
N ARG A 138 -3.33 6.70 -5.56
CA ARG A 138 -4.36 7.64 -5.98
C ARG A 138 -5.73 6.96 -6.10
N LEU A 139 -6.75 7.57 -5.51
CA LEU A 139 -8.13 7.12 -5.60
C LEU A 139 -8.80 7.80 -6.81
N GLU A 140 -9.53 7.03 -7.62
CA GLU A 140 -10.29 7.60 -8.74
C GLU A 140 -11.58 8.26 -8.27
N ASP A 141 -12.00 9.35 -8.94
CA ASP A 141 -13.23 10.08 -8.59
C ASP A 141 -14.50 9.20 -8.63
N LYS A 142 -14.49 8.17 -9.48
CA LYS A 142 -15.59 7.20 -9.58
C LYS A 142 -15.72 6.40 -8.27
N ASP A 143 -14.60 5.95 -7.70
CA ASP A 143 -14.55 5.11 -6.51
C ASP A 143 -14.84 5.95 -5.26
N LEU A 144 -14.36 7.19 -5.25
CA LEU A 144 -14.71 8.18 -4.24
C LEU A 144 -16.23 8.40 -4.16
N LYS A 145 -16.90 8.57 -5.31
CA LYS A 145 -18.36 8.73 -5.37
C LYS A 145 -19.10 7.47 -4.90
N LEU A 146 -18.56 6.27 -5.17
CA LEU A 146 -19.12 5.01 -4.68
C LEU A 146 -19.06 4.94 -3.14
N LEU A 147 -17.91 5.26 -2.56
CA LEU A 147 -17.73 5.30 -1.10
C LEU A 147 -18.64 6.34 -0.44
N ALA A 148 -18.75 7.52 -1.05
CA ALA A 148 -19.62 8.60 -0.57
C ALA A 148 -21.10 8.22 -0.55
N ARG A 149 -21.54 7.39 -1.51
CA ARG A 149 -22.91 6.84 -1.56
C ARG A 149 -23.12 5.72 -0.55
N ALA A 150 -22.09 4.93 -0.27
CA ALA A 150 -22.16 3.83 0.69
C ALA A 150 -22.15 4.30 2.16
N ASP A 151 -21.59 5.48 2.45
CA ASP A 151 -21.57 6.09 3.78
C ASP A 151 -22.91 6.76 4.15
N GLU A 152 -23.94 5.94 4.32
CA GLU A 152 -25.28 6.37 4.75
C GLU A 152 -25.30 6.83 6.22
N HIS A 153 -24.38 6.31 7.03
CA HIS A 153 -24.29 6.57 8.47
C HIS A 153 -23.39 7.78 8.81
N GLU A 154 -22.77 8.41 7.82
CA GLU A 154 -21.85 9.56 7.95
C GLU A 154 -20.73 9.32 8.98
N VAL A 155 -20.15 8.12 8.95
CA VAL A 155 -19.09 7.70 9.89
C VAL A 155 -17.68 8.05 9.42
N VAL A 156 -17.51 8.36 8.13
CA VAL A 156 -16.21 8.72 7.55
C VAL A 156 -15.84 10.15 7.97
N ARG A 157 -14.70 10.29 8.64
CA ARG A 157 -14.18 11.57 9.14
C ARG A 157 -13.12 12.19 8.23
N GLN A 158 -12.33 11.35 7.57
CA GLN A 158 -11.23 11.79 6.72
C GLN A 158 -10.96 10.75 5.64
N VAL A 159 -10.62 11.24 4.45
CA VAL A 159 -10.08 10.45 3.35
C VAL A 159 -8.76 11.06 2.92
N GLN A 160 -7.73 10.23 2.80
CA GLN A 160 -6.40 10.68 2.43
C GLN A 160 -5.66 9.67 1.55
N GLU A 161 -4.70 10.17 0.81
CA GLU A 161 -3.81 9.37 -0.04
C GLU A 161 -2.42 9.31 0.59
N VAL A 162 -1.90 8.09 0.72
CA VAL A 162 -0.66 7.75 1.40
C VAL A 162 0.15 6.91 0.42
N PHE A 163 1.20 7.44 -0.19
CA PHE A 163 1.92 6.76 -1.28
C PHE A 163 2.85 5.62 -0.81
N ALA A 164 2.30 4.65 -0.09
CA ALA A 164 2.98 3.48 0.44
C ALA A 164 2.54 2.19 -0.28
N ASP A 165 2.62 2.17 -1.61
CA ASP A 165 2.11 1.04 -2.45
C ASP A 165 3.17 -0.04 -2.77
N TYR A 166 4.11 -0.25 -1.86
CA TYR A 166 5.21 -1.21 -1.97
C TYR A 166 5.58 -1.77 -0.60
N VAL A 167 6.12 -2.98 -0.56
CA VAL A 167 6.60 -3.63 0.66
C VAL A 167 8.06 -3.21 0.90
N PRO A 168 8.36 -2.45 1.96
CA PRO A 168 9.72 -2.01 2.24
C PRO A 168 10.51 -3.14 2.92
N VAL A 169 11.51 -3.72 2.26
CA VAL A 169 12.28 -4.87 2.79
C VAL A 169 13.48 -4.41 3.60
N MET A 170 14.23 -3.44 3.08
CA MET A 170 15.38 -2.80 3.73
C MET A 170 15.38 -1.31 3.35
N PRO A 171 16.19 -0.44 3.99
CA PRO A 171 16.20 0.99 3.67
C PRO A 171 16.40 1.32 2.17
N TRP A 172 17.08 0.45 1.42
CA TRP A 172 17.33 0.57 -0.02
C TRP A 172 16.67 -0.52 -0.88
N LEU A 173 15.87 -1.43 -0.29
CA LEU A 173 15.24 -2.55 -1.01
C LEU A 173 13.73 -2.57 -0.77
N PHE A 174 12.96 -2.70 -1.84
CA PHE A 174 11.51 -2.87 -1.79
C PHE A 174 11.06 -4.00 -2.70
N SER A 175 9.85 -4.48 -2.48
CA SER A 175 9.15 -5.43 -3.35
C SER A 175 7.74 -4.94 -3.64
N LEU A 176 7.22 -5.22 -4.84
CA LEU A 176 5.80 -5.00 -5.16
C LEU A 176 4.94 -6.24 -4.85
N ASN A 177 5.56 -7.31 -4.35
CA ASN A 177 4.94 -8.59 -4.04
C ASN A 177 4.15 -9.19 -5.23
N LEU A 178 4.73 -9.08 -6.43
CA LEU A 178 4.19 -9.64 -7.66
C LEU A 178 4.84 -11.01 -7.94
N ALA A 179 4.06 -12.08 -7.86
CA ALA A 179 4.55 -13.42 -8.17
C ALA A 179 4.85 -13.60 -9.67
N GLN A 180 4.01 -13.02 -10.54
CA GLN A 180 4.15 -13.11 -11.98
C GLN A 180 3.80 -11.77 -12.63
N CYS A 181 4.62 -11.34 -13.60
CA CYS A 181 4.46 -10.06 -14.31
C CYS A 181 4.28 -10.19 -15.83
N TYR A 182 4.43 -11.40 -16.36
CA TYR A 182 4.31 -11.70 -17.78
C TYR A 182 3.29 -12.79 -18.04
N LYS A 183 2.69 -12.78 -19.24
CA LYS A 183 1.87 -13.90 -19.72
C LYS A 183 2.77 -15.06 -20.13
N ALA A 184 2.30 -16.29 -19.94
CA ALA A 184 3.00 -17.47 -20.44
C ALA A 184 3.24 -17.29 -21.95
N PRO A 185 4.49 -17.40 -22.45
CA PRO A 185 4.79 -17.10 -23.83
C PRO A 185 4.24 -18.21 -24.75
N GLU A 186 3.21 -17.91 -25.54
CA GLU A 186 2.70 -18.84 -26.57
C GLU A 186 3.66 -18.94 -27.77
N THR A 187 4.41 -17.87 -28.05
CA THR A 187 5.26 -17.70 -29.24
C THR A 187 6.73 -17.49 -28.88
N GLY A 188 7.14 -17.80 -27.65
CA GLY A 188 8.51 -17.58 -27.15
C GLY A 188 8.84 -16.13 -26.78
N THR A 189 7.97 -15.17 -27.08
CA THR A 189 8.13 -13.77 -26.65
C THR A 189 7.39 -13.50 -25.35
N TYR A 190 8.12 -13.09 -24.31
CA TYR A 190 7.51 -12.62 -23.07
C TYR A 190 6.86 -11.26 -23.26
N GLN A 191 5.60 -11.15 -22.85
CA GLN A 191 4.82 -9.92 -22.85
C GLN A 191 4.27 -9.67 -21.45
N TRP A 192 4.09 -8.39 -21.12
CA TRP A 192 3.44 -8.01 -19.88
C TRP A 192 2.05 -8.62 -19.77
N ASP A 193 1.74 -9.10 -18.57
CA ASP A 193 0.35 -9.16 -18.18
C ASP A 193 -0.15 -7.72 -17.90
N THR A 194 -1.29 -7.35 -18.47
CA THR A 194 -1.75 -5.95 -18.47
C THR A 194 -2.00 -5.43 -17.04
N PRO A 195 -2.71 -6.16 -16.16
CA PRO A 195 -2.84 -5.80 -14.76
C PRO A 195 -1.49 -5.69 -14.03
N ALA A 196 -0.54 -6.60 -14.31
CA ALA A 196 0.77 -6.59 -13.66
C ALA A 196 1.64 -5.39 -14.09
N LEU A 197 1.60 -5.01 -15.37
CA LEU A 197 2.24 -3.79 -15.87
C LEU A 197 1.70 -2.56 -15.16
N ASP A 198 0.38 -2.46 -15.06
CA ASP A 198 -0.26 -1.33 -14.43
C ASP A 198 0.06 -1.25 -12.92
N ARG A 199 -0.01 -2.39 -12.23
CA ARG A 199 0.38 -2.54 -10.82
C ARG A 199 1.84 -2.16 -10.58
N THR A 200 2.73 -2.55 -11.50
CA THR A 200 4.15 -2.22 -11.42
C THR A 200 4.38 -0.72 -11.56
N ALA A 201 3.74 -0.10 -12.55
CA ALA A 201 3.83 1.34 -12.77
C ALA A 201 3.23 2.14 -11.59
N GLN A 202 2.10 1.70 -11.04
CA GLN A 202 1.48 2.26 -9.84
C GLN A 202 2.41 2.21 -8.62
N GLY A 203 3.04 1.05 -8.36
CA GLY A 203 3.94 0.87 -7.24
C GLY A 203 5.22 1.70 -7.35
N LEU A 204 5.81 1.76 -8.55
CA LEU A 204 6.97 2.62 -8.82
C LEU A 204 6.63 4.10 -8.66
N HIS A 205 5.47 4.54 -9.15
CA HIS A 205 5.05 5.91 -8.97
C HIS A 205 4.84 6.26 -7.49
N ALA A 206 4.21 5.37 -6.70
CA ALA A 206 4.06 5.55 -5.26
C ALA A 206 5.43 5.64 -4.56
N LEU A 207 6.39 4.78 -4.91
CA LEU A 207 7.76 4.84 -4.41
C LEU A 207 8.41 6.21 -4.68
N LEU A 208 8.31 6.71 -5.90
CA LEU A 208 8.87 8.00 -6.28
C LEU A 208 8.25 9.15 -5.47
N GLN A 209 6.94 9.11 -5.26
CA GLN A 209 6.25 10.07 -4.39
C GLN A 209 6.68 9.95 -2.92
N ALA A 210 6.82 8.73 -2.41
CA ALA A 210 7.25 8.47 -1.03
C ALA A 210 8.66 8.99 -0.74
N LEU A 211 9.55 8.92 -1.73
CA LEU A 211 10.91 9.43 -1.64
C LEU A 211 11.02 10.95 -1.86
N GLY A 212 9.90 11.65 -2.06
CA GLY A 212 9.90 13.09 -2.37
C GLY A 212 10.49 13.41 -3.75
N LYS A 213 10.50 12.43 -4.67
CA LYS A 213 11.04 12.54 -6.02
C LYS A 213 9.95 12.29 -7.08
N PRO A 214 8.84 13.04 -7.07
CA PRO A 214 7.70 12.78 -7.95
C PRO A 214 8.06 12.90 -9.44
N ASP A 215 8.95 13.84 -9.78
CA ASP A 215 9.37 14.14 -11.15
C ASP A 215 10.83 13.74 -11.38
N VAL A 216 11.07 12.43 -11.52
CA VAL A 216 12.41 11.94 -11.91
C VAL A 216 12.69 12.28 -13.37
N PRO A 217 13.69 13.14 -13.68
CA PRO A 217 13.92 13.61 -15.04
C PRO A 217 14.47 12.52 -15.97
N HIS A 218 15.20 11.54 -15.42
CA HIS A 218 15.92 10.55 -16.21
C HIS A 218 15.40 9.12 -15.95
N VAL A 219 14.30 8.75 -16.60
CA VAL A 219 13.85 7.35 -16.67
C VAL A 219 14.57 6.64 -17.83
N ARG A 220 15.55 5.79 -17.51
CA ARG A 220 16.29 4.94 -18.46
C ARG A 220 15.83 3.50 -18.34
N TYR A 221 15.94 2.75 -19.43
CA TYR A 221 15.57 1.34 -19.45
C TYR A 221 16.52 0.55 -20.33
N GLN A 222 16.55 -0.76 -20.12
CA GLN A 222 17.35 -1.69 -20.91
C GLN A 222 16.85 -1.78 -22.36
N GLY A 223 17.67 -1.39 -23.33
CA GLY A 223 17.22 -1.17 -24.72
C GLY A 223 16.77 -2.44 -25.47
N ASN A 224 17.31 -3.61 -25.12
CA ASN A 224 16.94 -4.90 -25.71
C ASN A 224 15.69 -5.54 -25.05
N SER A 225 15.07 -4.89 -24.06
CA SER A 225 13.84 -5.38 -23.44
C SER A 225 12.62 -4.54 -23.85
N PRO A 226 11.68 -5.10 -24.65
CA PRO A 226 10.43 -4.41 -24.95
C PRO A 226 9.58 -4.21 -23.69
N MET A 227 9.64 -5.16 -22.75
CA MET A 227 8.93 -5.04 -21.48
C MET A 227 9.41 -3.85 -20.65
N CYS A 228 10.73 -3.61 -20.56
CA CYS A 228 11.25 -2.44 -19.84
C CYS A 228 10.83 -1.12 -20.51
N ARG A 229 10.80 -1.07 -21.84
CA ARG A 229 10.31 0.10 -22.60
C ARG A 229 8.84 0.37 -22.29
N ASP A 230 8.00 -0.67 -22.30
CA ASP A 230 6.57 -0.53 -22.07
C ASP A 230 6.30 -0.03 -20.65
N LEU A 231 7.01 -0.56 -19.64
CA LEU A 231 6.96 -0.08 -18.25
C LEU A 231 7.44 1.38 -18.12
N ALA A 232 8.55 1.74 -18.76
CA ALA A 232 9.04 3.12 -18.77
C ALA A 232 8.00 4.07 -19.36
N SER A 233 7.32 3.65 -20.44
CA SER A 233 6.27 4.45 -21.08
C SER A 233 5.04 4.60 -20.19
N ALA A 234 4.61 3.52 -19.51
CA ALA A 234 3.47 3.53 -18.60
C ALA A 234 3.74 4.41 -17.38
N LEU A 235 4.95 4.32 -16.80
CA LEU A 235 5.36 5.15 -15.68
C LEU A 235 5.41 6.64 -16.07
N ARG A 236 6.00 6.99 -17.22
CA ARG A 236 6.04 8.37 -17.71
C ARG A 236 4.65 8.95 -17.93
N LYS A 237 3.73 8.18 -18.52
CA LYS A 237 2.32 8.60 -18.67
C LYS A 237 1.68 8.91 -17.32
N ARG A 238 1.92 8.08 -16.30
CA ARG A 238 1.41 8.30 -14.94
C ARG A 238 2.01 9.55 -14.27
N MET A 239 3.31 9.77 -14.42
CA MET A 239 3.96 10.98 -13.92
C MET A 239 3.37 12.24 -14.55
N GLN A 240 3.04 12.22 -15.84
CA GLN A 240 2.44 13.35 -16.56
C GLN A 240 0.97 13.61 -16.22
N GLN A 241 0.22 12.58 -15.79
CA GLN A 241 -1.19 12.70 -15.40
C GLN A 241 -1.37 13.37 -14.03
N VAL A 242 -0.34 13.33 -13.19
CA VAL A 242 -0.25 14.19 -12.03
C VAL A 242 0.13 15.56 -12.59
N GLY A 243 -0.81 16.49 -12.63
CA GLY A 243 -0.56 17.86 -13.11
C GLY A 243 0.64 18.50 -12.40
N PRO A 244 1.15 19.63 -12.91
CA PRO A 244 2.30 20.30 -12.30
C PRO A 244 2.06 20.44 -10.79
N PRO A 245 3.05 20.12 -9.94
CA PRO A 245 2.88 20.18 -8.50
C PRO A 245 2.33 21.55 -8.15
N SER A 246 1.24 21.60 -7.38
CA SER A 246 0.65 22.83 -6.88
C SER A 246 1.78 23.74 -6.39
N HIS A 247 1.93 24.87 -7.08
CA HIS A 247 3.00 25.84 -6.92
C HIS A 247 3.01 26.38 -5.49
N GLU A 248 3.66 25.69 -4.56
CA GLU A 248 3.97 26.32 -3.27
C GLU A 248 5.20 25.80 -2.54
N ASN A 249 5.92 24.77 -3.03
CA ASN A 249 7.27 24.47 -2.56
C ASN A 249 8.00 23.49 -3.50
N SER A 250 8.55 24.01 -4.59
CA SER A 250 9.39 23.27 -5.53
C SER A 250 10.86 23.68 -5.40
N VAL A 251 11.62 23.12 -4.45
CA VAL A 251 13.10 23.02 -4.57
C VAL A 251 13.63 21.81 -3.80
N VAL A 252 13.28 20.60 -4.20
CA VAL A 252 14.28 19.52 -4.16
C VAL A 252 14.57 19.21 -5.61
N SER A 253 15.64 19.84 -6.12
CA SER A 253 16.11 19.57 -7.47
C SER A 253 16.42 18.08 -7.57
N CYS A 254 15.54 17.34 -8.24
CA CYS A 254 15.73 15.94 -8.58
C CYS A 254 16.75 15.79 -9.73
N GLY A 255 17.48 16.86 -10.09
CA GLY A 255 18.32 16.96 -11.29
C GLY A 255 19.35 15.84 -11.45
N ASN A 256 19.79 15.25 -10.34
CA ASN A 256 20.77 14.15 -10.36
C ASN A 256 20.16 12.76 -10.07
N THR A 257 18.85 12.62 -9.93
CA THR A 257 18.22 11.29 -9.74
C THR A 257 17.89 10.67 -11.09
N GLY A 258 18.36 9.44 -11.30
CA GLY A 258 17.93 8.59 -12.41
C GLY A 258 17.17 7.37 -11.91
N LEU A 259 16.20 6.93 -12.70
CA LEU A 259 15.55 5.63 -12.54
C LEU A 259 16.02 4.72 -13.68
N LEU A 260 16.58 3.56 -13.35
CA LEU A 260 16.99 2.55 -14.33
C LEU A 260 16.10 1.31 -14.22
N ILE A 261 15.46 0.95 -15.32
CA ILE A 261 14.60 -0.23 -15.43
C ILE A 261 15.38 -1.33 -16.16
N LEU A 262 15.60 -2.45 -15.47
CA LEU A 262 16.36 -3.60 -15.97
C LEU A 262 15.46 -4.82 -16.14
N ASP A 263 15.86 -5.71 -17.04
CA ASP A 263 15.20 -6.99 -17.27
C ASP A 263 16.04 -8.12 -16.67
N ARG A 264 15.42 -8.95 -15.81
CA ARG A 264 16.11 -10.09 -15.19
C ARG A 264 16.70 -11.05 -16.24
N ARG A 265 16.12 -11.13 -17.45
CA ARG A 265 16.61 -12.01 -18.52
C ARG A 265 18.03 -11.69 -18.98
N ASN A 266 18.54 -10.49 -18.70
CA ASN A 266 19.92 -10.11 -19.04
C ASN A 266 20.96 -10.68 -18.05
N ASP A 267 20.51 -11.10 -16.86
CA ASP A 267 21.31 -11.73 -15.82
C ASP A 267 20.53 -12.91 -15.20
N PRO A 268 20.44 -14.04 -15.94
CA PRO A 268 19.74 -15.24 -15.49
C PRO A 268 20.57 -16.06 -14.49
N VAL A 269 21.87 -15.79 -14.36
CA VAL A 269 22.78 -16.60 -13.54
C VAL A 269 22.66 -16.24 -12.06
N THR A 270 22.68 -14.94 -11.72
CA THR A 270 22.63 -14.49 -10.32
C THR A 270 21.51 -15.11 -9.47
N PRO A 271 20.24 -15.23 -9.91
CA PRO A 271 19.20 -15.86 -9.09
C PRO A 271 19.37 -17.39 -8.91
N LEU A 272 20.23 -18.05 -9.68
CA LEU A 272 20.49 -19.49 -9.61
C LEU A 272 21.76 -19.85 -8.82
N LEU A 273 22.60 -18.86 -8.50
CA LEU A 273 23.81 -19.09 -7.73
C LEU A 273 23.46 -19.27 -6.25
N ASN A 274 24.06 -20.27 -5.61
CA ASN A 274 24.00 -20.43 -4.16
C ASN A 274 24.62 -19.21 -3.47
N GLN A 275 23.92 -18.68 -2.49
CA GLN A 275 24.29 -17.47 -1.76
C GLN A 275 24.87 -17.80 -0.38
N TRP A 276 26.00 -17.19 -0.05
CA TRP A 276 26.71 -17.42 1.22
C TRP A 276 26.60 -16.27 2.22
N THR A 277 25.98 -15.16 1.82
CA THR A 277 25.66 -14.07 2.76
C THR A 277 24.43 -14.45 3.57
N TYR A 278 24.44 -14.19 4.89
CA TYR A 278 23.42 -14.67 5.83
C TYR A 278 21.97 -14.49 5.35
N GLN A 279 21.55 -13.26 5.01
CA GLN A 279 20.18 -12.99 4.60
C GLN A 279 19.79 -13.76 3.32
N ALA A 280 20.67 -13.79 2.32
CA ALA A 280 20.41 -14.46 1.06
C ALA A 280 20.38 -15.99 1.23
N MET A 281 21.32 -16.54 2.01
CA MET A 281 21.36 -17.96 2.36
C MET A 281 20.10 -18.41 3.12
N VAL A 282 19.65 -17.62 4.10
CA VAL A 282 18.40 -17.89 4.83
C VAL A 282 17.20 -17.85 3.88
N HIS A 283 17.14 -16.86 2.97
CA HIS A 283 16.06 -16.78 1.99
C HIS A 283 16.08 -17.96 1.01
N GLU A 284 17.26 -18.42 0.60
CA GLU A 284 17.42 -19.55 -0.31
C GLU A 284 17.03 -20.89 0.33
N ILE A 285 17.48 -21.15 1.57
CA ILE A 285 17.28 -22.44 2.24
C ILE A 285 15.91 -22.52 2.92
N LEU A 286 15.48 -21.45 3.59
CA LEU A 286 14.30 -21.46 4.46
C LEU A 286 13.14 -20.61 3.93
N GLY A 287 13.43 -19.65 3.05
CA GLY A 287 12.44 -18.69 2.56
C GLY A 287 12.10 -17.63 3.62
N ILE A 288 12.39 -16.37 3.29
CA ILE A 288 11.97 -15.22 4.11
C ILE A 288 10.69 -14.64 3.51
N HIS A 289 9.62 -14.61 4.30
CA HIS A 289 8.32 -14.06 3.93
C HIS A 289 7.91 -13.01 4.94
N SER A 290 7.80 -11.74 4.53
CA SER A 290 7.46 -10.61 5.41
C SER A 290 8.30 -10.58 6.70
N ASN A 291 9.62 -10.72 6.55
CA ASN A 291 10.61 -10.79 7.65
C ASN A 291 10.38 -11.93 8.65
N THR A 292 9.65 -12.97 8.25
CA THR A 292 9.39 -14.18 9.04
C THR A 292 9.94 -15.39 8.31
N VAL A 293 10.46 -16.36 9.08
CA VAL A 293 10.96 -17.64 8.58
C VAL A 293 10.23 -18.75 9.30
N ALA A 294 9.65 -19.69 8.54
CA ALA A 294 9.03 -20.87 9.11
C ALA A 294 10.11 -21.94 9.35
N LEU A 295 10.22 -22.44 10.58
CA LEU A 295 11.16 -23.49 10.96
C LEU A 295 10.39 -24.79 11.21
N PRO A 296 10.15 -25.64 10.19
CA PRO A 296 9.29 -26.81 10.31
C PRO A 296 9.79 -27.87 11.30
N ASN A 297 11.10 -27.91 11.60
CA ASN A 297 11.73 -28.93 12.43
C ASN A 297 12.51 -28.37 13.63
N ALA A 298 12.26 -27.13 14.06
CA ALA A 298 12.87 -26.62 15.28
C ALA A 298 12.28 -27.34 16.50
N LYS A 299 13.02 -28.30 17.08
CA LYS A 299 12.77 -28.75 18.45
C LYS A 299 13.08 -27.56 19.35
N GLY A 300 12.05 -26.81 19.73
CA GLY A 300 12.17 -25.78 20.74
C GLY A 300 12.44 -26.44 22.08
N GLU A 301 13.71 -26.52 22.48
CA GLU A 301 14.06 -26.63 23.89
C GLU A 301 13.88 -25.23 24.47
N TRP A 302 12.71 -25.00 25.08
CA TRP A 302 12.43 -23.89 25.99
C TRP A 302 12.54 -24.39 27.42
#